data_AF-A0A2P2KV87-F1
#
_entry.id   AF-A0A2P2KV87-F1
#
_cell.length_a   1.000
_cell.length_b   1.000
_cell.length_c   1.000
_cell.angle_alpha   90.00
_cell.angle_beta   90.00
_cell.angle_gamma   90.00
#
_symmetry.space_group_name_H-M   'P 1'
#
loop_
_entity.id
_entity.type
_entity.pdbx_description
1 polymer ?
#
loop_
_entity_poly.entity_id
_entity_poly.type
_entity_poly.pdbx_seq_one_letter_code
_entity_poly.pdbx_strand_id
1 'polypeptide(L)'
;MAGNDWINSYLEAILDVGPGLDDAKSSLLLRERGRFSPTRYFVEEVITGFDETDLHRSWVRAQATRSPQERNTRLENMCWRIWNLARTKKQLEGELAQGNAKRRLERERGRREATADMSEDLSEGEKGDTVSDLSAHGESNRGRLPRISSVDVMEAWASQQKGKKLYIVLISLHGLIRGENMELGRDSDTGGQVKYVVELARALGSMPGVYRVDLLTRQVSAPDVDWSYGEPTEMLTLRNLEDYVDEMGESSGAYIIRIPFGPKDKYIPKEHLWPHIPEFVDGALSHIIQMSKVLGEQIGGGKPVWPVAIHGHYADAGDSTALLSGALNVPMLFTGHSLGRDKLEQLLKQGRLSRDEINSTYKIMRRIEGEELSLDASEIVITSTRQEIEAQWRLYDGFDPILERKLRARIKRNVSCYGRFMPRMAIIPPGMEFHHIVPQDGDMDGEAEGNEDHPTSPDPPIWSEVPIFSHFLPL
;
A
#
# COMPACT_ATOMS: atom_id res chain seq x y z
N MET A 1 37.06 9.03 -17.91
CA MET A 1 36.78 8.11 -16.79
C MET A 1 37.31 8.78 -15.54
N ALA A 2 36.46 9.48 -14.79
CA ALA A 2 36.82 10.14 -13.54
C ALA A 2 36.26 9.30 -12.40
N GLY A 3 37.06 8.35 -11.92
CA GLY A 3 36.68 7.39 -10.90
C GLY A 3 37.48 7.61 -9.63
N ASN A 4 36.78 7.94 -8.55
CA ASN A 4 37.13 7.62 -7.15
C ASN A 4 38.47 8.12 -6.55
N ASP A 5 39.05 9.22 -7.05
CA ASP A 5 40.23 9.84 -6.41
C ASP A 5 39.96 10.33 -4.98
N TRP A 6 38.70 10.67 -4.67
CA TRP A 6 38.31 11.11 -3.32
C TRP A 6 38.32 9.98 -2.28
N ILE A 7 38.12 8.72 -2.72
CA ILE A 7 38.14 7.54 -1.84
C ILE A 7 39.59 7.17 -1.53
N ASN A 8 40.49 7.25 -2.51
CA ASN A 8 41.92 7.00 -2.31
C ASN A 8 42.58 8.06 -1.43
N SER A 9 42.22 9.34 -1.60
CA SER A 9 42.66 10.42 -0.70
C SER A 9 42.13 10.25 0.74
N TYR A 10 40.96 9.61 0.91
CA TYR A 10 40.38 9.33 2.21
C TYR A 10 41.03 8.10 2.89
N LEU A 11 41.47 7.12 2.10
CA LEU A 11 42.19 5.93 2.58
C LEU A 11 43.65 6.25 2.96
N GLU A 12 44.34 7.11 2.22
CA GLU A 12 45.70 7.54 2.59
C GLU A 12 45.73 8.36 3.88
N ALA A 13 44.73 9.22 4.12
CA ALA A 13 44.63 9.99 5.37
C ALA A 13 44.38 9.13 6.62
N ILE A 14 43.88 7.89 6.45
CA ILE A 14 43.66 6.93 7.54
C ILE A 14 44.91 6.08 7.79
N LEU A 15 45.74 5.85 6.77
CA LEU A 15 46.96 5.03 6.86
C LEU A 15 48.17 5.78 7.43
N ASP A 16 48.15 7.12 7.45
CA ASP A 16 49.27 7.95 7.93
C ASP A 16 49.34 8.12 9.47
N VAL A 17 48.49 7.41 10.22
CA VAL A 17 48.58 7.35 11.69
C VAL A 17 49.38 6.11 12.09
N GLY A 18 50.70 6.25 12.11
CA GLY A 18 51.63 5.24 12.63
C GLY A 18 51.44 4.94 14.14
N PRO A 19 51.99 3.82 14.64
CA PRO A 19 51.56 3.20 15.91
C PRO A 19 52.28 3.78 17.13
N GLY A 20 51.55 3.87 18.25
CA GLY A 20 52.09 4.29 19.54
C GLY A 20 51.32 3.73 20.74
N LEU A 21 51.75 2.53 21.16
CA LEU A 21 51.83 2.00 22.54
C LEU A 21 50.56 1.81 23.39
N ASP A 22 50.22 0.51 23.55
CA ASP A 22 49.84 -0.23 24.76
C ASP A 22 49.16 0.52 25.92
N ASP A 23 47.90 0.12 26.25
CA ASP A 23 47.72 -0.75 27.42
C ASP A 23 46.35 -1.47 27.46
N ALA A 24 46.38 -2.62 28.11
CA ALA A 24 45.46 -3.75 28.00
C ALA A 24 44.10 -3.58 28.70
N LYS A 25 43.03 -3.93 27.98
CA LYS A 25 41.86 -4.71 28.45
C LYS A 25 41.02 -5.15 27.25
N SER A 26 41.60 -6.05 26.47
CA SER A 26 40.91 -6.75 25.38
C SER A 26 39.92 -7.76 25.96
N SER A 27 38.62 -7.49 25.81
CA SER A 27 37.59 -8.54 25.84
C SER A 27 37.86 -9.50 24.67
N LEU A 28 38.20 -10.72 25.06
CA LEU A 28 38.70 -11.84 24.26
C LEU A 28 37.65 -12.44 23.30
N LEU A 29 37.22 -11.74 22.24
CA LEU A 29 36.38 -12.37 21.20
C LEU A 29 36.67 -11.97 19.75
N LEU A 30 37.79 -11.31 19.45
CA LEU A 30 38.08 -10.86 18.08
C LEU A 30 39.53 -11.11 17.62
N ARG A 31 40.21 -12.09 18.23
CA ARG A 31 41.60 -12.40 17.90
C ARG A 31 41.83 -13.76 17.22
N GLU A 32 40.81 -14.32 16.59
CA GLU A 32 41.00 -15.41 15.64
C GLU A 32 40.39 -15.03 14.29
N ARG A 33 41.28 -14.93 13.28
CA ARG A 33 41.02 -14.61 11.86
C ARG A 33 40.84 -13.12 11.51
N GLY A 34 41.97 -12.42 11.43
CA GLY A 34 42.33 -11.56 10.29
C GLY A 34 41.53 -10.28 10.05
N ARG A 35 42.16 -9.15 10.40
CA ARG A 35 41.82 -7.74 10.10
C ARG A 35 40.67 -7.13 10.93
N PHE A 36 41.06 -6.40 11.98
CA PHE A 36 40.24 -5.38 12.61
C PHE A 36 39.86 -4.32 11.56
N SER A 37 38.56 -4.12 11.34
CA SER A 37 38.02 -3.08 10.45
C SER A 37 37.44 -1.95 11.31
N PRO A 38 38.13 -0.79 11.39
CA PRO A 38 37.64 0.37 12.13
C PRO A 38 36.26 0.85 11.63
N THR A 39 35.99 0.67 10.34
CA THR A 39 34.70 1.00 9.71
C THR A 39 33.59 0.09 10.20
N ARG A 40 33.86 -1.21 10.37
CA ARG A 40 32.89 -2.17 10.88
C ARG A 40 32.65 -1.98 12.38
N TYR A 41 33.71 -1.70 13.15
CA TYR A 41 33.60 -1.31 14.56
C TYR A 41 32.80 -0.02 14.76
N PHE A 42 33.04 1.01 13.94
CA PHE A 42 32.32 2.28 14.03
C PHE A 42 30.84 2.14 13.65
N VAL A 43 30.52 1.34 12.65
CA VAL A 43 29.12 1.06 12.29
C VAL A 43 28.43 0.20 13.36
N GLU A 44 29.08 -0.85 13.85
CA GLU A 44 28.48 -1.76 14.85
C GLU A 44 28.34 -1.13 16.25
N GLU A 45 29.30 -0.34 16.72
CA GLU A 45 29.23 0.29 18.05
C GLU A 45 28.52 1.65 18.04
N VAL A 46 28.74 2.51 17.03
CA VAL A 46 28.24 3.90 17.06
C VAL A 46 26.85 4.03 16.43
N ILE A 47 26.50 3.21 15.43
CA ILE A 47 25.19 3.27 14.76
C ILE A 47 24.18 2.29 15.40
N THR A 48 24.62 1.11 15.82
CA THR A 48 23.75 0.08 16.43
C THR A 48 23.72 0.06 17.95
N GLY A 49 24.78 0.49 18.65
CA GLY A 49 24.84 0.51 20.13
C GLY A 49 24.22 1.74 20.82
N PHE A 50 24.10 2.86 20.08
CA PHE A 50 23.46 4.14 20.43
C PHE A 50 23.47 4.53 21.92
N ASP A 51 24.58 5.11 22.41
CA ASP A 51 24.61 5.87 23.66
C ASP A 51 24.94 7.37 23.40
N GLU A 52 23.99 8.23 23.76
CA GLU A 52 24.05 9.70 23.57
C GLU A 52 25.23 10.32 24.35
N THR A 53 25.64 9.69 25.46
CA THR A 53 26.77 10.13 26.27
C THR A 53 28.14 9.91 25.61
N ASP A 54 28.29 8.89 24.75
CA ASP A 54 29.57 8.57 24.12
C ASP A 54 29.87 9.43 22.90
N LEU A 55 28.84 9.80 22.14
CA LEU A 55 28.98 10.77 21.04
C LEU A 55 29.27 12.18 21.60
N HIS A 56 28.62 12.57 22.70
CA HIS A 56 28.90 13.82 23.38
C HIS A 56 30.33 13.86 23.95
N ARG A 57 30.79 12.79 24.60
CA ARG A 57 32.19 12.67 25.07
C ARG A 57 33.19 12.75 23.92
N SER A 58 32.90 12.10 22.80
CA SER A 58 33.77 12.10 21.62
C SER A 58 33.85 13.49 20.97
N TRP A 59 32.73 14.22 20.89
CA TRP A 59 32.71 15.62 20.42
C TRP A 59 33.46 16.56 21.36
N VAL A 60 33.27 16.45 22.68
CA VAL A 60 34.01 17.26 23.68
C VAL A 60 35.51 16.98 23.62
N ARG A 61 35.92 15.73 23.40
CA ARG A 61 37.33 15.36 23.23
C ARG A 61 37.92 15.92 21.93
N ALA A 62 37.20 15.83 20.82
CA ALA A 62 37.63 16.42 19.54
C ALA A 62 37.80 17.95 19.66
N GLN A 63 36.89 18.62 20.37
CA GLN A 63 36.93 20.06 20.63
C GLN A 63 38.06 20.47 21.60
N ALA A 64 38.50 19.57 22.48
CA ALA A 64 39.51 19.83 23.51
C ALA A 64 40.97 19.70 23.04
N THR A 65 41.22 19.24 21.81
CA THR A 65 42.57 19.11 21.24
C THR A 65 43.18 20.50 20.99
N ARG A 66 44.12 20.92 21.86
CA ARG A 66 44.69 22.28 21.95
C ARG A 66 45.94 22.49 21.09
N SER A 67 45.91 22.20 19.79
CA SER A 67 46.92 22.70 18.85
C SER A 67 46.22 23.44 17.68
N PRO A 68 46.54 24.73 17.40
CA PRO A 68 45.91 25.46 16.30
C PRO A 68 46.21 24.90 14.91
N GLN A 69 47.26 24.08 14.79
CA GLN A 69 47.69 23.45 13.52
C GLN A 69 46.99 22.12 13.21
N GLU A 70 46.38 21.42 14.18
CA GLU A 70 45.65 20.15 13.97
C GLU A 70 44.13 20.28 14.21
N ARG A 71 43.59 21.49 14.06
CA ARG A 71 42.14 21.71 14.09
C ARG A 71 41.49 21.10 12.85
N ASN A 72 41.08 19.84 12.95
CA ASN A 72 40.35 19.16 11.90
C ASN A 72 38.86 19.57 11.91
N THR A 73 38.59 20.80 11.47
CA THR A 73 37.26 21.41 11.30
C THR A 73 36.25 20.51 10.56
N ARG A 74 36.74 19.60 9.72
CA ARG A 74 35.92 18.62 9.00
C ARG A 74 35.35 17.54 9.93
N LEU A 75 36.12 17.10 10.93
CA LEU A 75 35.71 16.10 11.90
C LEU A 75 34.68 16.67 12.89
N GLU A 76 34.89 17.91 13.35
CA GLU A 76 33.92 18.65 14.16
C GLU A 76 32.58 18.83 13.43
N ASN A 77 32.63 19.24 12.16
CA ASN A 77 31.43 19.38 11.33
C ASN A 77 30.73 18.04 11.09
N MET A 78 31.46 16.94 10.91
CA MET A 78 30.89 15.61 10.81
C MET A 78 30.20 15.16 12.10
N CYS A 79 30.88 15.28 13.24
CA CYS A 79 30.31 14.93 14.55
C CYS A 79 29.03 15.74 14.83
N TRP A 80 29.04 17.04 14.52
CA TRP A 80 27.87 17.89 14.66
C TRP A 80 26.71 17.48 13.73
N ARG A 81 26.98 17.15 12.45
CA ARG A 81 25.94 16.69 11.52
C ARG A 81 25.32 15.36 11.95
N ILE A 82 26.14 14.41 12.39
CA ILE A 82 25.68 13.11 12.88
C ILE A 82 24.84 13.29 14.14
N TRP A 83 25.31 14.10 15.10
CA TRP A 83 24.57 14.42 16.31
C TRP A 83 23.23 15.11 16.00
N ASN A 84 23.20 16.07 15.09
CA ASN A 84 21.98 16.77 14.70
C ASN A 84 20.97 15.84 13.99
N LEU A 85 21.45 14.96 13.10
CA LEU A 85 20.61 13.96 12.44
C LEU A 85 20.02 12.96 13.45
N ALA A 86 20.83 12.46 14.38
CA ALA A 86 20.39 11.55 15.43
C ALA A 86 19.35 12.19 16.36
N ARG A 87 19.57 13.45 16.76
CA ARG A 87 18.62 14.22 17.59
C ARG A 87 17.31 14.47 16.85
N THR A 88 17.38 14.82 15.57
CA THR A 88 16.20 15.01 14.72
C THR A 88 15.41 13.71 14.59
N LYS A 89 16.09 12.57 14.39
CA LYS A 89 15.45 11.24 14.37
C LYS A 89 14.74 10.93 15.70
N LYS A 90 15.41 11.12 16.84
CA LYS A 90 14.84 10.88 18.18
C LYS A 90 13.66 11.81 18.48
N GLN A 91 13.73 13.06 18.03
CA GLN A 91 12.61 14.00 18.14
C GLN A 91 11.40 13.54 17.32
N LEU A 92 11.62 13.12 16.07
CA LEU A 92 10.56 12.55 15.22
C LEU A 92 9.97 11.27 15.82
N GLU A 93 10.80 10.37 16.34
CA GLU A 93 10.35 9.15 17.05
C GLU A 93 9.51 9.49 18.29
N GLY A 94 9.91 10.52 19.06
CA GLY A 94 9.16 11.02 20.20
C GLY A 94 7.82 11.64 19.83
N GLU A 95 7.79 12.48 18.79
CA GLU A 95 6.56 13.08 18.24
C GLU A 95 5.60 11.99 17.71
N LEU A 96 6.14 10.96 17.05
CA LEU A 96 5.38 9.82 16.52
C LEU A 96 4.83 8.94 17.66
N ALA A 97 5.62 8.70 18.71
CA ALA A 97 5.19 7.98 19.91
C ALA A 97 4.10 8.73 20.69
N GLN A 98 4.25 10.04 20.89
CA GLN A 98 3.23 10.89 21.52
C GLN A 98 1.96 10.94 20.68
N GLY A 99 2.09 11.07 19.35
CA GLY A 99 0.98 10.98 18.40
C GLY A 99 0.24 9.66 18.52
N ASN A 100 0.96 8.53 18.57
CA ASN A 100 0.37 7.20 18.75
C ASN A 100 -0.34 7.03 20.09
N ALA A 101 0.22 7.56 21.18
CA ALA A 101 -0.41 7.53 22.50
C ALA A 101 -1.70 8.36 22.53
N LYS A 102 -1.68 9.59 21.98
CA LYS A 102 -2.87 10.43 21.84
C LYS A 102 -3.93 9.76 20.98
N ARG A 103 -3.55 9.14 19.86
CA ARG A 103 -4.45 8.37 19.00
C ARG A 103 -5.06 7.17 19.73
N ARG A 104 -4.29 6.45 20.56
CA ARG A 104 -4.83 5.36 21.39
C ARG A 104 -5.91 5.85 22.36
N LEU A 105 -5.67 6.99 23.02
CA LEU A 105 -6.66 7.63 23.89
C LEU A 105 -7.91 8.06 23.11
N GLU A 106 -7.77 8.66 21.93
CA GLU A 106 -8.90 9.00 21.04
C GLU A 106 -9.68 7.75 20.59
N ARG A 107 -8.99 6.63 20.35
CA ARG A 107 -9.63 5.34 20.01
C ARG A 107 -10.45 4.80 21.18
N GLU A 108 -9.91 4.82 22.40
CA GLU A 108 -10.62 4.38 23.61
C GLU A 108 -11.80 5.30 23.93
N ARG A 109 -11.63 6.61 23.81
CA ARG A 109 -12.70 7.60 23.98
C ARG A 109 -13.84 7.36 22.99
N GLY A 110 -13.53 7.20 21.70
CA GLY A 110 -14.55 6.92 20.67
C GLY A 110 -15.32 5.63 20.94
N ARG A 111 -14.67 4.57 21.45
CA ARG A 111 -15.37 3.34 21.88
C ARG A 111 -16.30 3.56 23.06
N ARG A 112 -15.88 4.35 24.07
CA ARG A 112 -16.71 4.68 25.22
C ARG A 112 -17.92 5.52 24.81
N GLU A 113 -17.70 6.57 24.02
CA GLU A 113 -18.80 7.41 23.50
C GLU A 113 -19.77 6.61 22.62
N ALA A 114 -19.27 5.73 21.74
CA ALA A 114 -20.13 4.83 20.95
C ALA A 114 -20.95 3.89 21.82
N THR A 115 -20.46 3.55 23.02
CA THR A 115 -21.18 2.68 23.95
C THR A 115 -22.23 3.48 24.74
N ALA A 116 -21.92 4.72 25.12
CA ALA A 116 -22.84 5.63 25.82
C ALA A 116 -24.02 6.07 24.93
N ASP A 117 -23.74 6.50 23.70
CA ASP A 117 -24.75 6.90 22.69
C ASP A 117 -25.78 5.79 22.44
N MET A 118 -25.32 4.54 22.49
CA MET A 118 -26.16 3.35 22.32
C MET A 118 -26.96 2.98 23.56
N SER A 119 -26.43 3.22 24.76
CA SER A 119 -27.18 2.97 25.99
C SER A 119 -28.35 3.92 26.17
N GLU A 120 -28.26 5.15 25.64
CA GLU A 120 -29.34 6.12 25.66
C GLU A 120 -30.46 5.71 24.69
N ASP A 121 -30.12 5.36 23.44
CA ASP A 121 -31.08 4.91 22.42
C ASP A 121 -31.80 3.60 22.78
N LEU A 122 -31.11 2.65 23.42
CA LEU A 122 -31.73 1.41 23.93
C LEU A 122 -32.61 1.65 25.16
N SER A 123 -32.45 2.78 25.86
CA SER A 123 -33.27 3.14 27.03
C SER A 123 -34.53 3.94 26.66
N GLU A 124 -34.48 4.72 25.56
CA GLU A 124 -35.60 5.54 25.10
C GLU A 124 -36.51 4.83 24.08
N GLY A 125 -36.07 3.71 23.51
CA GLY A 125 -36.68 3.09 22.34
C GLY A 125 -37.14 1.64 22.48
N GLU A 126 -37.60 1.14 23.64
CA GLU A 126 -38.31 -0.16 23.67
C GLU A 126 -39.15 -0.35 24.94
N LYS A 127 -40.42 0.09 24.89
CA LYS A 127 -41.50 -0.61 25.62
C LYS A 127 -42.14 -1.59 24.63
N GLY A 128 -41.58 -2.80 24.55
CA GLY A 128 -42.13 -3.86 23.70
C GLY A 128 -41.39 -5.18 23.92
N ASP A 129 -42.01 -6.06 24.71
CA ASP A 129 -41.77 -7.49 24.91
C ASP A 129 -40.39 -8.01 25.36
N THR A 130 -40.37 -8.32 26.64
CA THR A 130 -39.49 -9.21 27.39
C THR A 130 -39.16 -10.52 26.68
N VAL A 131 -37.88 -10.77 26.41
CA VAL A 131 -37.33 -12.13 26.37
C VAL A 131 -36.04 -12.19 27.19
N SER A 132 -36.22 -12.73 28.40
CA SER A 132 -35.31 -13.49 29.27
C SER A 132 -33.85 -13.06 29.41
N ASP A 133 -33.54 -12.63 30.64
CA ASP A 133 -32.25 -12.65 31.30
C ASP A 133 -31.38 -13.87 30.94
N LEU A 134 -30.14 -13.61 30.51
CA LEU A 134 -29.01 -14.51 30.73
C LEU A 134 -27.86 -13.73 31.36
N SER A 135 -27.85 -13.82 32.68
CA SER A 135 -26.79 -13.61 33.66
C SER A 135 -25.36 -13.59 33.11
N ALA A 136 -24.65 -12.51 33.47
CA ALA A 136 -23.21 -12.42 33.49
C ALA A 136 -22.64 -13.26 34.64
N HIS A 137 -22.10 -14.44 34.35
CA HIS A 137 -20.91 -15.06 34.98
C HIS A 137 -20.75 -16.48 34.43
N GLY A 138 -19.81 -16.66 33.50
CA GLY A 138 -19.40 -17.96 32.98
C GLY A 138 -17.88 -18.01 32.87
N GLU A 139 -17.28 -18.90 33.64
CA GLU A 139 -15.84 -19.09 33.79
C GLU A 139 -15.12 -19.29 32.45
N SER A 140 -13.98 -18.59 32.30
CA SER A 140 -13.10 -18.68 31.14
C SER A 140 -12.37 -20.03 31.11
N ASN A 141 -13.03 -21.08 30.62
CA ASN A 141 -12.34 -22.23 30.05
C ASN A 141 -11.87 -21.85 28.64
N ARG A 142 -10.67 -21.28 28.56
CA ARG A 142 -9.92 -21.11 27.29
C ARG A 142 -9.52 -22.50 26.77
N GLY A 143 -10.47 -23.20 26.14
CA GLY A 143 -10.13 -24.25 25.19
C GLY A 143 -9.29 -23.63 24.09
N ARG A 144 -8.06 -24.12 23.89
CA ARG A 144 -7.23 -23.79 22.73
C ARG A 144 -8.04 -24.09 21.48
N LEU A 145 -8.50 -23.04 20.80
CA LEU A 145 -9.03 -23.16 19.45
C LEU A 145 -7.91 -23.76 18.57
N PRO A 146 -8.19 -24.78 17.73
CA PRO A 146 -7.23 -25.28 16.76
C PRO A 146 -6.77 -24.11 15.88
N ARG A 147 -5.47 -24.00 15.64
CA ARG A 147 -4.93 -23.07 14.63
C ARG A 147 -5.38 -23.60 13.26
N ILE A 148 -6.52 -23.12 12.76
CA ILE A 148 -6.95 -23.34 11.38
C ILE A 148 -5.90 -22.65 10.49
N SER A 149 -5.31 -23.38 9.55
CA SER A 149 -4.35 -22.83 8.60
C SER A 149 -5.06 -21.81 7.70
N SER A 150 -4.39 -20.74 7.28
CA SER A 150 -4.95 -19.78 6.32
C SER A 150 -5.35 -20.45 5.00
N VAL A 151 -4.68 -21.55 4.65
CA VAL A 151 -4.96 -22.38 3.48
C VAL A 151 -6.33 -23.05 3.61
N ASP A 152 -6.65 -23.64 4.75
CA ASP A 152 -7.94 -24.31 5.00
C ASP A 152 -9.11 -23.31 4.98
N VAL A 153 -8.88 -22.08 5.47
CA VAL A 153 -9.87 -20.99 5.39
C VAL A 153 -10.10 -20.55 3.95
N MET A 154 -9.04 -20.43 3.15
CA MET A 154 -9.16 -20.08 1.73
C MET A 154 -9.81 -21.19 0.92
N GLU A 155 -9.54 -22.46 1.21
CA GLU A 155 -10.15 -23.60 0.53
C GLU A 155 -11.64 -23.73 0.85
N ALA A 156 -12.02 -23.56 2.13
CA ALA A 156 -13.42 -23.50 2.54
C ALA A 156 -14.16 -22.31 1.93
N TRP A 157 -13.51 -21.14 1.86
CA TRP A 157 -14.06 -19.95 1.20
C TRP A 157 -14.19 -20.15 -0.30
N ALA A 158 -13.16 -20.66 -0.98
CA ALA A 158 -13.16 -20.96 -2.40
C ALA A 158 -14.28 -21.94 -2.75
N SER A 159 -14.48 -22.97 -1.92
CA SER A 159 -15.58 -23.93 -2.04
C SER A 159 -16.96 -23.26 -1.90
N GLN A 160 -17.08 -22.26 -1.02
CA GLN A 160 -18.33 -21.49 -0.84
C GLN A 160 -18.61 -20.50 -1.99
N GLN A 161 -17.56 -19.97 -2.63
CA GLN A 161 -17.71 -19.06 -3.77
C GLN A 161 -17.80 -19.81 -5.11
N LYS A 162 -17.42 -21.11 -5.14
CA LYS A 162 -17.48 -21.95 -6.33
C LYS A 162 -18.91 -21.95 -6.89
N GLY A 163 -19.05 -21.48 -8.13
CA GLY A 163 -20.33 -21.38 -8.84
C GLY A 163 -21.03 -20.01 -8.82
N LYS A 164 -20.55 -19.01 -8.06
CA LYS A 164 -21.18 -17.66 -8.05
C LYS A 164 -20.97 -16.83 -9.31
N LYS A 165 -19.94 -17.15 -10.11
CA LYS A 165 -19.61 -16.55 -11.40
C LYS A 165 -19.70 -15.01 -11.40
N LEU A 166 -18.92 -14.37 -10.53
CA LEU A 166 -18.95 -12.93 -10.27
C LEU A 166 -18.35 -12.13 -11.45
N TYR A 167 -18.91 -10.95 -11.69
CA TYR A 167 -18.37 -9.93 -12.61
C TYR A 167 -17.86 -8.74 -11.81
N ILE A 168 -16.60 -8.34 -12.01
CA ILE A 168 -15.96 -7.22 -11.31
C ILE A 168 -15.44 -6.21 -12.33
N VAL A 169 -15.59 -4.92 -12.05
CA VAL A 169 -15.04 -3.84 -12.86
C VAL A 169 -14.02 -3.05 -12.05
N LEU A 170 -12.82 -2.86 -12.61
CA LEU A 170 -11.78 -1.97 -12.09
C LEU A 170 -11.67 -0.77 -13.03
N ILE A 171 -11.39 0.41 -12.49
CA ILE A 171 -11.23 1.64 -13.31
C ILE A 171 -9.90 2.31 -12.95
N SER A 172 -9.06 2.55 -13.95
CA SER A 172 -7.82 3.33 -13.84
C SER A 172 -7.62 4.12 -15.14
N LEU A 173 -7.77 5.44 -15.09
CA LEU A 173 -7.88 6.27 -16.30
C LEU A 173 -6.54 6.76 -16.84
N HIS A 174 -5.72 7.36 -15.98
CA HIS A 174 -4.41 7.89 -16.38
C HIS A 174 -3.33 6.80 -16.48
N GLY A 175 -2.21 7.19 -17.07
CA GLY A 175 -1.08 6.32 -17.33
C GLY A 175 -1.26 5.48 -18.58
N LEU A 176 -0.19 4.79 -18.96
CA LEU A 176 -0.19 3.85 -20.08
C LEU A 176 -0.35 2.43 -19.54
N ILE A 177 -1.56 1.86 -19.70
CA ILE A 177 -1.91 0.54 -19.15
C ILE A 177 -1.91 -0.53 -20.25
N ARG A 178 -1.06 -1.54 -20.08
CA ARG A 178 -1.00 -2.77 -20.88
C ARG A 178 -0.61 -3.95 -19.98
N GLY A 179 -0.94 -5.17 -20.41
CA GLY A 179 -0.71 -6.39 -19.63
C GLY A 179 0.78 -6.73 -19.56
N GLU A 180 1.45 -6.77 -20.71
CA GLU A 180 2.85 -7.17 -20.79
C GLU A 180 3.77 -6.01 -21.18
N ASN A 181 5.04 -6.08 -20.78
CA ASN A 181 6.06 -5.07 -21.07
C ASN A 181 5.68 -3.64 -20.65
N MET A 182 5.01 -3.45 -19.52
CA MET A 182 4.59 -2.12 -19.03
C MET A 182 5.76 -1.11 -19.04
N GLU A 183 5.52 0.10 -19.54
CA GLU A 183 6.51 1.19 -19.60
C GLU A 183 6.64 1.91 -18.25
N LEU A 184 6.89 1.14 -17.18
CA LEU A 184 6.99 1.67 -15.83
C LEU A 184 8.14 2.68 -15.72
N GLY A 185 7.85 3.85 -15.16
CA GLY A 185 8.80 4.94 -14.99
C GLY A 185 8.99 5.82 -16.22
N ARG A 186 8.21 5.62 -17.30
CA ARG A 186 8.21 6.52 -18.46
C ARG A 186 7.89 7.96 -18.09
N ASP A 187 6.90 8.15 -17.22
CA ASP A 187 6.43 9.44 -16.75
C ASP A 187 5.89 9.34 -15.30
N SER A 188 5.29 10.42 -14.80
CA SER A 188 4.70 10.44 -13.44
C SER A 188 3.41 9.64 -13.29
N ASP A 189 2.84 9.17 -14.39
CA ASP A 189 1.48 8.61 -14.47
C ASP A 189 1.56 7.09 -14.68
N THR A 190 2.67 6.60 -15.24
CA THR A 190 2.92 5.19 -15.53
C THR A 190 3.92 4.62 -14.53
N GLY A 191 3.42 4.21 -13.36
CA GLY A 191 4.26 3.73 -12.26
C GLY A 191 3.63 2.62 -11.43
N GLY A 192 3.84 2.67 -10.11
CA GLY A 192 3.40 1.63 -9.18
C GLY A 192 1.89 1.36 -9.21
N GLN A 193 1.06 2.39 -9.44
CA GLN A 193 -0.39 2.24 -9.62
C GLN A 193 -0.74 1.36 -10.82
N VAL A 194 -0.12 1.60 -11.98
CA VAL A 194 -0.38 0.83 -13.22
C VAL A 194 -0.04 -0.64 -12.99
N LYS A 195 1.13 -0.91 -12.39
CA LYS A 195 1.51 -2.28 -12.04
C LYS A 195 0.49 -2.90 -11.07
N TYR A 196 0.15 -2.18 -10.00
CA TYR A 196 -0.79 -2.67 -8.99
C TYR A 196 -2.13 -3.09 -9.60
N VAL A 197 -2.74 -2.23 -10.42
CA VAL A 197 -4.09 -2.50 -10.95
C VAL A 197 -4.11 -3.64 -11.96
N VAL A 198 -3.07 -3.78 -12.77
CA VAL A 198 -2.95 -4.91 -13.71
C VAL A 198 -2.76 -6.22 -12.95
N GLU A 199 -1.89 -6.26 -11.95
CA GLU A 199 -1.71 -7.47 -11.13
C GLU A 199 -2.95 -7.79 -10.29
N LEU A 200 -3.66 -6.77 -9.80
CA LEU A 200 -4.95 -6.96 -9.11
C LEU A 200 -5.98 -7.59 -10.06
N ALA A 201 -6.08 -7.10 -11.30
CA ALA A 201 -6.98 -7.66 -12.30
C ALA A 201 -6.66 -9.13 -12.59
N ARG A 202 -5.38 -9.48 -12.77
CA ARG A 202 -4.93 -10.88 -12.94
C ARG A 202 -5.29 -11.74 -11.73
N ALA A 203 -4.96 -11.26 -10.52
CA ALA A 203 -5.20 -12.00 -9.29
C ALA A 203 -6.69 -12.29 -9.11
N LEU A 204 -7.54 -11.26 -9.27
CA LEU A 204 -9.01 -11.41 -9.21
C LEU A 204 -9.53 -12.35 -10.30
N GLY A 205 -8.98 -12.28 -11.52
CA GLY A 205 -9.35 -13.17 -12.62
C GLY A 205 -9.04 -14.65 -12.36
N SER A 206 -8.04 -14.94 -11.51
CA SER A 206 -7.70 -16.30 -11.07
C SER A 206 -8.45 -16.74 -9.81
N MET A 207 -9.26 -15.87 -9.18
CA MET A 207 -9.93 -16.22 -7.93
C MET A 207 -11.13 -17.15 -8.14
N PRO A 208 -11.26 -18.22 -7.33
CA PRO A 208 -12.44 -19.09 -7.36
C PRO A 208 -13.74 -18.30 -7.20
N GLY A 209 -14.69 -18.52 -8.11
CA GLY A 209 -15.99 -17.85 -8.10
C GLY A 209 -16.03 -16.54 -8.88
N VAL A 210 -14.90 -15.94 -9.25
CA VAL A 210 -14.85 -14.81 -10.20
C VAL A 210 -14.90 -15.37 -11.62
N TYR A 211 -15.84 -14.88 -12.42
CA TYR A 211 -15.96 -15.28 -13.82
C TYR A 211 -15.23 -14.30 -14.73
N ARG A 212 -15.43 -12.99 -14.52
CA ARG A 212 -14.85 -11.95 -15.37
C ARG A 212 -14.38 -10.74 -14.57
N VAL A 213 -13.25 -10.19 -14.96
CA VAL A 213 -12.73 -8.90 -14.48
C VAL A 213 -12.45 -7.99 -15.68
N ASP A 214 -13.05 -6.80 -15.70
CA ASP A 214 -12.73 -5.76 -16.68
C ASP A 214 -11.96 -4.62 -16.01
N LEU A 215 -10.74 -4.35 -16.46
CA LEU A 215 -9.97 -3.16 -16.14
C LEU A 215 -10.21 -2.09 -17.22
N LEU A 216 -11.08 -1.13 -16.91
CA LEU A 216 -11.40 -0.02 -17.80
C LEU A 216 -10.32 1.06 -17.70
N THR A 217 -9.83 1.51 -18.85
CA THR A 217 -8.81 2.55 -18.97
C THR A 217 -9.02 3.38 -20.25
N ARG A 218 -8.15 4.36 -20.50
CA ARG A 218 -8.19 5.21 -21.69
C ARG A 218 -7.59 4.51 -22.90
N GLN A 219 -8.27 4.63 -24.04
CA GLN A 219 -7.69 4.29 -25.36
C GLN A 219 -6.79 5.42 -25.85
N VAL A 220 -5.53 5.09 -26.19
CA VAL A 220 -4.53 6.08 -26.62
C VAL A 220 -3.89 5.61 -27.93
N SER A 221 -4.10 6.38 -29.00
CA SER A 221 -3.56 6.12 -30.34
C SER A 221 -2.58 7.19 -30.77
N ALA A 222 -1.81 7.72 -29.82
CA ALA A 222 -0.82 8.76 -30.07
C ALA A 222 0.42 8.17 -30.77
N PRO A 223 1.05 8.89 -31.71
CA PRO A 223 2.17 8.36 -32.50
C PRO A 223 3.45 8.14 -31.67
N ASP A 224 3.53 8.72 -30.48
CA ASP A 224 4.67 8.66 -29.55
C ASP A 224 4.54 7.57 -28.47
N VAL A 225 3.45 6.81 -28.49
CA VAL A 225 3.24 5.64 -27.63
C VAL A 225 3.11 4.37 -28.45
N ASP A 226 3.26 3.21 -27.81
CA ASP A 226 3.09 1.92 -28.46
C ASP A 226 1.66 1.76 -29.02
N TRP A 227 1.53 1.22 -30.22
CA TRP A 227 0.24 1.04 -30.90
C TRP A 227 -0.74 0.16 -30.09
N SER A 228 -0.23 -0.72 -29.23
CA SER A 228 -1.04 -1.59 -28.38
C SER A 228 -1.95 -0.83 -27.40
N TYR A 229 -1.61 0.40 -27.00
CA TYR A 229 -2.53 1.23 -26.19
C TYR A 229 -3.76 1.71 -26.98
N GLY A 230 -3.73 1.57 -28.30
CA GLY A 230 -4.85 1.81 -29.19
C GLY A 230 -5.79 0.61 -29.31
N GLU A 231 -5.37 -0.59 -28.91
CA GLU A 231 -6.21 -1.79 -29.03
C GLU A 231 -7.35 -1.76 -27.99
N PRO A 232 -8.62 -1.85 -28.40
CA PRO A 232 -9.77 -1.65 -27.52
C PRO A 232 -9.88 -2.71 -26.42
N THR A 233 -9.36 -3.91 -26.65
CA THR A 233 -9.44 -5.03 -25.72
C THR A 233 -8.12 -5.79 -25.71
N GLU A 234 -7.62 -6.10 -24.52
CA GLU A 234 -6.46 -6.97 -24.32
C GLU A 234 -6.78 -7.97 -23.21
N MET A 235 -6.64 -9.27 -23.49
CA MET A 235 -6.81 -10.30 -22.47
C MET A 235 -5.55 -10.41 -21.63
N LEU A 236 -5.69 -10.36 -20.31
CA LEU A 236 -4.58 -10.56 -19.38
C LEU A 236 -4.33 -12.07 -19.22
N THR A 237 -3.15 -12.52 -19.63
CA THR A 237 -2.75 -13.91 -19.45
C THR A 237 -2.69 -14.23 -17.95
N LEU A 238 -3.53 -15.17 -17.51
CA LEU A 238 -3.48 -15.70 -16.16
C LEU A 238 -2.27 -16.62 -16.04
N ARG A 239 -1.47 -16.42 -15.00
CA ARG A 239 -0.29 -17.26 -14.73
C ARG A 239 -0.77 -18.48 -13.90
N ASN A 240 -0.44 -19.69 -14.35
CA ASN A 240 -0.84 -21.01 -13.81
C ASN A 240 -2.19 -21.57 -14.32
N LEU A 241 -2.37 -21.64 -15.64
CA LEU A 241 -3.59 -22.16 -16.29
C LEU A 241 -3.53 -23.66 -16.64
N GLU A 242 -2.58 -24.44 -16.11
CA GLU A 242 -2.49 -25.87 -16.48
C GLU A 242 -3.62 -26.72 -15.86
N ASP A 243 -4.30 -26.22 -14.82
CA ASP A 243 -5.29 -27.00 -14.05
C ASP A 243 -6.78 -26.59 -14.26
N TYR A 244 -7.09 -25.56 -15.07
CA TYR A 244 -8.44 -24.95 -15.13
C TYR A 244 -9.05 -24.77 -16.54
N VAL A 245 -8.44 -25.36 -17.57
CA VAL A 245 -8.79 -25.07 -18.98
C VAL A 245 -10.17 -25.59 -19.40
N ASP A 246 -10.69 -26.65 -18.76
CA ASP A 246 -11.89 -27.35 -19.25
C ASP A 246 -13.25 -26.72 -18.87
N GLU A 247 -13.30 -25.69 -18.01
CA GLU A 247 -14.56 -25.05 -17.57
C GLU A 247 -14.66 -23.53 -17.87
N MET A 248 -13.65 -22.93 -18.49
CA MET A 248 -13.63 -21.49 -18.77
C MET A 248 -14.46 -21.13 -20.02
N GLY A 249 -15.61 -20.49 -19.82
CA GLY A 249 -16.42 -19.97 -20.93
C GLY A 249 -15.73 -18.80 -21.67
N GLU A 250 -16.16 -18.51 -22.90
CA GLU A 250 -15.48 -17.60 -23.84
C GLU A 250 -15.19 -16.19 -23.30
N SER A 251 -16.00 -15.67 -22.36
CA SER A 251 -15.81 -14.33 -21.78
C SER A 251 -15.21 -14.33 -20.38
N SER A 252 -14.73 -15.49 -19.91
CA SER A 252 -14.10 -15.61 -18.60
C SER A 252 -12.65 -15.07 -18.59
N GLY A 253 -12.17 -14.73 -17.39
CA GLY A 253 -10.82 -14.20 -17.16
C GLY A 253 -10.77 -12.68 -16.97
N ALA A 254 -9.57 -12.12 -17.04
CA ALA A 254 -9.31 -10.70 -16.83
C ALA A 254 -8.96 -9.99 -18.15
N TYR A 255 -9.51 -8.81 -18.37
CA TYR A 255 -9.36 -8.04 -19.60
C TYR A 255 -9.01 -6.58 -19.29
N ILE A 256 -8.11 -5.97 -20.05
CA ILE A 256 -8.01 -4.52 -20.17
C ILE A 256 -8.98 -4.08 -21.27
N ILE A 257 -9.87 -3.17 -20.93
CA ILE A 257 -10.84 -2.57 -21.85
C ILE A 257 -10.53 -1.08 -21.99
N ARG A 258 -10.19 -0.65 -23.19
CA ARG A 258 -9.78 0.72 -23.47
C ARG A 258 -10.95 1.51 -24.04
N ILE A 259 -11.49 2.42 -23.23
CA ILE A 259 -12.59 3.29 -23.63
C ILE A 259 -12.01 4.54 -24.31
N PRO A 260 -12.48 4.90 -25.52
CA PRO A 260 -12.09 6.15 -26.16
C PRO A 260 -12.71 7.34 -25.43
N PHE A 261 -11.86 8.27 -24.98
CA PHE A 261 -12.31 9.59 -24.52
C PHE A 261 -11.18 10.63 -24.63
N GLY A 262 -11.58 11.89 -24.85
CA GLY A 262 -10.68 12.97 -25.21
C GLY A 262 -9.94 12.73 -26.54
N PRO A 263 -8.98 13.60 -26.89
CA PRO A 263 -8.17 13.48 -28.11
C PRO A 263 -7.44 12.12 -28.24
N LYS A 264 -7.89 11.25 -29.14
CA LYS A 264 -7.33 9.90 -29.33
C LYS A 264 -5.86 9.88 -29.78
N ASP A 265 -5.48 10.88 -30.56
CA ASP A 265 -4.15 11.05 -31.17
C ASP A 265 -3.12 11.64 -30.19
N LYS A 266 -3.47 11.81 -28.91
CA LYS A 266 -2.62 12.44 -27.90
C LYS A 266 -2.66 11.72 -26.56
N TYR A 267 -1.50 11.60 -25.94
CA TYR A 267 -1.39 11.30 -24.53
C TYR A 267 -1.80 12.52 -23.70
N ILE A 268 -2.59 12.30 -22.64
CA ILE A 268 -3.11 13.35 -21.77
C ILE A 268 -2.65 13.02 -20.34
N PRO A 269 -1.85 13.88 -19.70
CA PRO A 269 -1.46 13.70 -18.31
C PRO A 269 -2.68 13.75 -17.38
N LYS A 270 -2.61 13.06 -16.24
CA LYS A 270 -3.70 12.96 -15.25
C LYS A 270 -4.29 14.31 -14.82
N GLU A 271 -3.47 15.35 -14.73
CA GLU A 271 -3.90 16.72 -14.37
C GLU A 271 -4.88 17.33 -15.39
N HIS A 272 -4.93 16.81 -16.62
CA HIS A 272 -5.72 17.34 -17.73
C HIS A 272 -6.87 16.41 -18.16
N LEU A 273 -7.08 15.28 -17.48
CA LEU A 273 -8.16 14.34 -17.82
C LEU A 273 -9.55 14.81 -17.36
N TRP A 274 -9.64 15.67 -16.34
CA TRP A 274 -10.91 16.09 -15.71
C TRP A 274 -12.03 16.52 -16.68
N PRO A 275 -11.77 17.31 -17.73
CA PRO A 275 -12.83 17.71 -18.67
C PRO A 275 -13.41 16.55 -19.49
N HIS A 276 -12.72 15.43 -19.56
CA HIS A 276 -13.10 14.28 -20.38
C HIS A 276 -13.67 13.10 -19.57
N ILE A 277 -13.75 13.23 -18.24
CA ILE A 277 -14.36 12.20 -17.37
C ILE A 277 -15.80 11.87 -17.77
N PRO A 278 -16.69 12.84 -18.08
CA PRO A 278 -18.06 12.50 -18.50
C PRO A 278 -18.11 11.64 -19.77
N GLU A 279 -17.24 11.91 -20.74
CA GLU A 279 -17.13 11.11 -21.97
C GLU A 279 -16.67 9.67 -21.67
N PHE A 280 -15.72 9.50 -20.74
CA PHE A 280 -15.34 8.18 -20.26
C PHE A 280 -16.53 7.45 -19.60
N VAL A 281 -17.28 8.14 -18.74
CA VAL A 281 -18.44 7.55 -18.03
C VAL A 281 -19.48 7.04 -19.01
N ASP A 282 -19.81 7.79 -20.06
CA ASP A 282 -20.76 7.36 -21.09
C ASP A 282 -20.28 6.09 -21.82
N GLY A 283 -19.00 6.05 -22.19
CA GLY A 283 -18.40 4.89 -22.84
C GLY A 283 -18.32 3.66 -21.94
N ALA A 284 -17.91 3.85 -20.68
CA ALA A 284 -17.82 2.80 -19.67
C ALA A 284 -19.21 2.24 -19.32
N LEU A 285 -20.22 3.10 -19.16
CA LEU A 285 -21.60 2.70 -18.92
C LEU A 285 -22.13 1.82 -20.07
N SER A 286 -21.87 2.24 -21.31
CA SER A 286 -22.26 1.48 -22.51
C SER A 286 -21.61 0.09 -22.53
N HIS A 287 -20.31 0.01 -22.25
CA HIS A 287 -19.57 -1.26 -22.13
C HIS A 287 -20.16 -2.17 -21.05
N ILE A 288 -20.37 -1.66 -19.83
CA ILE A 288 -20.89 -2.44 -18.71
C ILE A 288 -22.29 -2.98 -19.01
N ILE A 289 -23.18 -2.17 -19.60
CA ILE A 289 -24.54 -2.61 -19.98
C ILE A 289 -24.48 -3.71 -21.05
N GLN A 290 -23.59 -3.56 -22.04
CA GLN A 290 -23.42 -4.58 -23.08
C GLN A 290 -22.88 -5.88 -22.48
N MET A 291 -21.82 -5.81 -21.67
CA MET A 291 -21.25 -6.97 -21.01
C MET A 291 -22.25 -7.64 -20.07
N SER A 292 -23.08 -6.87 -19.37
CA SER A 292 -24.11 -7.42 -18.49
C SER A 292 -25.10 -8.32 -19.24
N LYS A 293 -25.46 -7.97 -20.48
CA LYS A 293 -26.32 -8.79 -21.34
C LYS A 293 -25.60 -10.05 -21.84
N VAL A 294 -24.36 -9.90 -22.34
CA VAL A 294 -23.54 -11.01 -22.82
C VAL A 294 -23.32 -12.05 -21.71
N LEU A 295 -22.93 -11.60 -20.52
CA LEU A 295 -22.78 -12.47 -19.36
C LEU A 295 -24.12 -13.06 -18.91
N GLY A 296 -25.23 -12.33 -19.09
CA GLY A 296 -26.56 -12.85 -18.84
C GLY A 296 -26.92 -14.08 -19.68
N GLU A 297 -26.54 -14.07 -20.96
CA GLU A 297 -26.73 -15.19 -21.87
C GLU A 297 -25.81 -16.38 -21.53
N GLN A 298 -24.55 -16.12 -21.19
CA GLN A 298 -23.55 -17.16 -20.92
C GLN A 298 -23.68 -17.81 -19.54
N ILE A 299 -23.92 -17.00 -18.50
CA ILE A 299 -23.83 -17.44 -17.09
C ILE A 299 -25.02 -17.01 -16.23
N GLY A 300 -25.84 -16.06 -16.68
CA GLY A 300 -26.98 -15.52 -15.93
C GLY A 300 -28.33 -16.18 -16.21
N GLY A 301 -28.38 -17.25 -17.04
CA GLY A 301 -29.63 -17.93 -17.41
C GLY A 301 -30.61 -17.03 -18.17
N GLY A 302 -30.09 -16.13 -19.00
CA GLY A 302 -30.85 -15.15 -19.79
C GLY A 302 -31.21 -13.86 -19.04
N LYS A 303 -30.80 -13.72 -17.78
CA LYS A 303 -30.96 -12.47 -17.01
C LYS A 303 -29.65 -11.66 -16.99
N PRO A 304 -29.70 -10.33 -17.08
CA PRO A 304 -28.48 -9.50 -17.02
C PRO A 304 -27.66 -9.78 -15.76
N VAL A 305 -26.35 -9.93 -15.93
CA VAL A 305 -25.39 -10.08 -14.82
C VAL A 305 -24.69 -8.76 -14.62
N TRP A 306 -25.01 -8.06 -13.55
CA TRP A 306 -24.38 -6.77 -13.22
C TRP A 306 -23.04 -7.00 -12.51
N PRO A 307 -22.09 -6.04 -12.58
CA PRO A 307 -20.92 -6.08 -11.73
C PRO A 307 -21.34 -6.15 -10.27
N VAL A 308 -20.65 -6.97 -9.47
CA VAL A 308 -20.89 -7.02 -8.02
C VAL A 308 -20.24 -5.85 -7.29
N ALA A 309 -19.27 -5.22 -7.94
CA ALA A 309 -18.52 -4.09 -7.44
C ALA A 309 -17.85 -3.35 -8.61
N ILE A 310 -17.71 -2.03 -8.47
CA ILE A 310 -16.85 -1.20 -9.32
C ILE A 310 -15.77 -0.59 -8.44
N HIS A 311 -14.49 -0.81 -8.78
CA HIS A 311 -13.35 -0.38 -7.99
C HIS A 311 -12.57 0.73 -8.71
N GLY A 312 -12.66 1.95 -8.20
CA GLY A 312 -11.90 3.10 -8.70
C GLY A 312 -10.49 3.18 -8.11
N HIS A 313 -9.50 3.44 -8.97
CA HIS A 313 -8.10 3.59 -8.58
C HIS A 313 -7.58 4.98 -8.94
N TYR A 314 -7.22 5.77 -7.91
CA TYR A 314 -6.87 7.20 -7.99
C TYR A 314 -8.05 8.14 -8.21
N ALA A 315 -7.82 9.44 -8.00
CA ALA A 315 -8.85 10.47 -7.93
C ALA A 315 -9.69 10.64 -9.21
N ASP A 316 -9.06 10.53 -10.39
CA ASP A 316 -9.74 10.63 -11.68
C ASP A 316 -10.69 9.45 -11.92
N ALA A 317 -10.23 8.24 -11.64
CA ALA A 317 -11.06 7.03 -11.70
C ALA A 317 -12.13 7.01 -10.61
N GLY A 318 -11.82 7.50 -9.42
CA GLY A 318 -12.77 7.59 -8.31
C GLY A 318 -13.99 8.43 -8.66
N ASP A 319 -13.77 9.60 -9.26
CA ASP A 319 -14.83 10.48 -9.77
C ASP A 319 -15.74 9.76 -10.78
N SER A 320 -15.12 9.11 -11.78
CA SER A 320 -15.88 8.32 -12.77
C SER A 320 -16.63 7.14 -12.14
N THR A 321 -16.05 6.51 -11.12
CA THR A 321 -16.63 5.35 -10.43
C THR A 321 -17.81 5.76 -9.58
N ALA A 322 -17.76 6.92 -8.91
CA ALA A 322 -18.89 7.46 -8.15
C ALA A 322 -20.11 7.69 -9.05
N LEU A 323 -19.90 8.25 -10.24
CA LEU A 323 -20.95 8.46 -11.23
C LEU A 323 -21.53 7.14 -11.75
N LEU A 324 -20.66 6.18 -12.10
CA LEU A 324 -21.08 4.86 -12.61
C LEU A 324 -21.81 4.03 -11.54
N SER A 325 -21.30 4.02 -10.31
CA SER A 325 -21.89 3.32 -9.18
C SER A 325 -23.30 3.85 -8.89
N GLY A 326 -23.47 5.18 -8.84
CA GLY A 326 -24.78 5.79 -8.67
C GLY A 326 -25.75 5.49 -9.82
N ALA A 327 -25.28 5.51 -11.07
CA ALA A 327 -26.11 5.23 -12.24
C ALA A 327 -26.54 3.76 -12.34
N LEU A 328 -25.66 2.83 -11.95
CA LEU A 328 -25.89 1.39 -12.03
C LEU A 328 -26.48 0.79 -10.74
N ASN A 329 -26.48 1.55 -9.64
CA ASN A 329 -26.79 1.08 -8.30
C ASN A 329 -25.95 -0.16 -7.92
N VAL A 330 -24.64 -0.07 -8.15
CA VAL A 330 -23.64 -1.11 -7.87
C VAL A 330 -22.66 -0.59 -6.81
N PRO A 331 -22.26 -1.41 -5.81
CA PRO A 331 -21.30 -1.00 -4.79
C PRO A 331 -19.99 -0.43 -5.35
N MET A 332 -19.56 0.71 -4.81
CA MET A 332 -18.28 1.34 -5.12
C MET A 332 -17.20 0.94 -4.11
N LEU A 333 -16.06 0.50 -4.63
CA LEU A 333 -14.80 0.37 -3.89
C LEU A 333 -13.83 1.44 -4.36
N PHE A 334 -12.98 1.94 -3.46
CA PHE A 334 -12.01 2.96 -3.81
C PHE A 334 -10.63 2.71 -3.23
N THR A 335 -9.59 2.97 -4.03
CA THR A 335 -8.20 3.02 -3.59
C THR A 335 -7.56 4.30 -4.08
N GLY A 336 -7.10 5.15 -3.14
CA GLY A 336 -6.54 6.45 -3.48
C GLY A 336 -5.16 6.38 -4.15
N HIS A 337 -4.32 5.41 -3.76
CA HIS A 337 -2.87 5.29 -4.11
C HIS A 337 -1.98 6.44 -3.63
N SER A 338 -2.40 7.67 -3.89
CA SER A 338 -1.82 8.91 -3.41
C SER A 338 -2.97 9.88 -3.16
N LEU A 339 -2.87 10.70 -2.12
CA LEU A 339 -3.95 11.62 -1.73
C LEU A 339 -3.57 13.08 -1.93
N GLY A 340 -4.50 13.86 -2.50
CA GLY A 340 -4.34 15.27 -2.83
C GLY A 340 -4.08 16.17 -1.62
N ARG A 341 -4.77 15.98 -0.49
CA ARG A 341 -4.56 16.80 0.72
C ARG A 341 -3.16 16.60 1.32
N ASP A 342 -2.71 15.34 1.42
CA ASP A 342 -1.35 15.02 1.87
C ASP A 342 -0.28 15.59 0.92
N LYS A 343 -0.49 15.45 -0.40
CA LYS A 343 0.40 16.02 -1.41
C LYS A 343 0.47 17.55 -1.31
N LEU A 344 -0.66 18.23 -1.12
CA LEU A 344 -0.73 19.68 -0.94
C LEU A 344 0.05 20.12 0.29
N GLU A 345 -0.14 19.46 1.43
CA GLU A 345 0.58 19.77 2.67
C GLU A 345 2.10 19.63 2.48
N GLN A 346 2.55 18.57 1.81
CA GLN A 346 3.97 18.35 1.51
C GLN A 346 4.54 19.43 0.59
N LEU A 347 3.83 19.81 -0.48
CA LEU A 347 4.28 20.84 -1.41
C LEU A 347 4.37 22.22 -0.75
N LEU A 348 3.41 22.56 0.10
CA LEU A 348 3.44 23.82 0.86
C LEU A 348 4.59 23.85 1.87
N LYS A 349 4.88 22.74 2.56
CA LYS A 349 6.03 22.63 3.48
C LYS A 349 7.38 22.83 2.79
N GLN A 350 7.50 22.48 1.51
CA GLN A 350 8.73 22.74 0.74
C GLN A 350 8.95 24.24 0.48
N GLY A 351 7.90 25.06 0.55
CA GLY A 351 7.97 26.52 0.41
C GLY A 351 8.42 27.03 -0.97
N ARG A 352 8.52 26.16 -1.98
CA ARG A 352 8.99 26.50 -3.33
C ARG A 352 7.92 27.11 -4.22
N LEU A 353 6.66 26.76 -3.97
CA LEU A 353 5.51 27.15 -4.77
C LEU A 353 4.40 27.66 -3.85
N SER A 354 3.71 28.69 -4.29
CA SER A 354 2.47 29.15 -3.67
C SER A 354 1.33 28.15 -3.91
N ARG A 355 0.27 28.26 -3.10
CA ARG A 355 -0.93 27.42 -3.25
C ARG A 355 -1.55 27.54 -4.65
N ASP A 356 -1.56 28.73 -5.23
CA ASP A 356 -2.14 28.99 -6.54
C ASP A 356 -1.29 28.38 -7.67
N GLU A 357 0.04 28.43 -7.57
CA GLU A 357 0.95 27.77 -8.52
C GLU A 357 0.83 26.24 -8.45
N ILE A 358 0.73 25.69 -7.23
CA ILE A 358 0.46 24.26 -7.01
C ILE A 358 -0.87 23.87 -7.67
N ASN A 359 -1.93 24.65 -7.46
CA ASN A 359 -3.23 24.36 -8.03
C ASN A 359 -3.25 24.50 -9.56
N SER A 360 -2.58 25.51 -10.11
CA SER A 360 -2.47 25.70 -11.56
C SER A 360 -1.79 24.52 -12.24
N THR A 361 -0.71 24.02 -11.63
CA THR A 361 0.13 22.93 -12.15
C THR A 361 -0.52 21.55 -11.98
N TYR A 362 -0.95 21.22 -10.75
CA TYR A 362 -1.38 19.86 -10.39
C TYR A 362 -2.90 19.68 -10.36
N LYS A 363 -3.67 20.75 -10.63
CA LYS A 363 -5.13 20.79 -10.43
C LYS A 363 -5.53 20.24 -9.05
N ILE A 364 -4.74 20.56 -8.03
CA ILE A 364 -4.81 19.91 -6.72
C ILE A 364 -6.19 20.07 -6.06
N MET A 365 -6.86 21.21 -6.25
CA MET A 365 -8.19 21.43 -5.69
C MET A 365 -9.23 20.54 -6.37
N ARG A 366 -9.17 20.40 -7.71
CA ARG A 366 -10.07 19.51 -8.46
C ARG A 366 -9.85 18.04 -8.11
N ARG A 367 -8.59 17.66 -7.87
CA ARG A 367 -8.23 16.33 -7.38
C ARG A 367 -8.82 16.06 -5.99
N ILE A 368 -8.66 16.99 -5.05
CA ILE A 368 -9.23 16.84 -3.69
C ILE A 368 -10.75 16.72 -3.76
N GLU A 369 -11.41 17.52 -4.60
CA GLU A 369 -12.86 17.40 -4.83
C GLU A 369 -13.25 16.00 -5.35
N GLY A 370 -12.54 15.46 -6.34
CA GLY A 370 -12.77 14.11 -6.84
C GLY A 370 -12.57 13.03 -5.76
N GLU A 371 -11.56 13.20 -4.89
CA GLU A 371 -11.31 12.31 -3.76
C GLU A 371 -12.39 12.38 -2.68
N GLU A 372 -12.91 13.58 -2.36
CA GLU A 372 -14.04 13.75 -1.41
C GLU A 372 -15.33 13.11 -1.96
N LEU A 373 -15.63 13.31 -3.25
CA LEU A 373 -16.77 12.66 -3.90
C LEU A 373 -16.63 11.13 -3.90
N SER A 374 -15.42 10.64 -4.18
CA SER A 374 -15.14 9.20 -4.16
C SER A 374 -15.31 8.61 -2.76
N LEU A 375 -14.85 9.33 -1.74
CA LEU A 375 -14.96 8.94 -0.34
C LEU A 375 -16.42 8.85 0.12
N ASP A 376 -17.25 9.82 -0.27
CA ASP A 376 -18.68 9.84 0.05
C ASP A 376 -19.45 8.70 -0.64
N ALA A 377 -19.15 8.42 -1.91
CA ALA A 377 -19.83 7.38 -2.69
C ALA A 377 -19.37 5.94 -2.36
N SER A 378 -18.20 5.77 -1.72
CA SER A 378 -17.61 4.44 -1.50
C SER A 378 -18.27 3.67 -0.38
N GLU A 379 -18.54 2.38 -0.60
CA GLU A 379 -18.86 1.44 0.48
C GLU A 379 -17.61 1.04 1.27
N ILE A 380 -16.51 0.82 0.55
CA ILE A 380 -15.24 0.39 1.11
C ILE A 380 -14.10 1.19 0.49
N VAL A 381 -13.25 1.73 1.35
CA VAL A 381 -11.98 2.33 0.94
C VAL A 381 -10.85 1.38 1.33
N ILE A 382 -10.12 0.89 0.32
CA ILE A 382 -8.98 -0.01 0.48
C ILE A 382 -7.71 0.84 0.55
N THR A 383 -6.97 0.63 1.63
CA THR A 383 -5.71 1.32 1.96
C THR A 383 -4.59 0.31 2.11
N SER A 384 -3.36 0.74 1.82
CA SER A 384 -2.19 -0.13 1.97
C SER A 384 -1.75 -0.24 3.44
N THR A 385 -1.97 0.82 4.23
CA THR A 385 -1.49 0.89 5.61
C THR A 385 -2.48 1.55 6.56
N ARG A 386 -2.35 1.27 7.86
CA ARG A 386 -3.07 2.00 8.92
C ARG A 386 -2.71 3.49 8.92
N GLN A 387 -1.48 3.83 8.60
CA GLN A 387 -1.00 5.22 8.59
C GLN A 387 -1.74 6.05 7.53
N GLU A 388 -2.01 5.48 6.35
CA GLU A 388 -2.81 6.10 5.30
C GLU A 388 -4.18 6.55 5.83
N ILE A 389 -4.90 5.66 6.54
CA ILE A 389 -6.20 5.97 7.15
C ILE A 389 -6.09 7.12 8.16
N GLU A 390 -5.14 7.04 9.08
CA GLU A 390 -5.13 7.91 10.26
C GLU A 390 -4.43 9.25 10.05
N ALA A 391 -3.52 9.33 9.08
CA ALA A 391 -2.71 10.51 8.81
C ALA A 391 -3.12 11.22 7.52
N GLN A 392 -3.59 10.49 6.51
CA GLN A 392 -3.89 11.07 5.19
C GLN A 392 -5.40 11.16 4.96
N TRP A 393 -6.14 10.05 5.07
CA TRP A 393 -7.60 10.06 4.93
C TRP A 393 -8.30 10.91 5.99
N ARG A 394 -7.76 10.94 7.22
CA ARG A 394 -8.23 11.83 8.29
C ARG A 394 -8.17 13.33 7.93
N LEU A 395 -7.42 13.71 6.90
CA LEU A 395 -7.37 15.09 6.44
C LEU A 395 -8.63 15.49 5.67
N TYR A 396 -9.42 14.54 5.17
CA TYR A 396 -10.60 14.78 4.33
C TYR A 396 -11.84 15.06 5.19
N ASP A 397 -12.72 15.91 4.68
CA ASP A 397 -13.90 16.35 5.43
C ASP A 397 -14.96 15.23 5.46
N GLY A 398 -15.04 14.41 4.40
CA GLY A 398 -15.92 13.26 4.31
C GLY A 398 -15.53 12.06 5.20
N PHE A 399 -14.45 12.16 5.99
CA PHE A 399 -14.01 11.05 6.84
C PHE A 399 -13.59 11.45 8.26
N ASP A 400 -14.35 10.96 9.24
CA ASP A 400 -13.98 11.03 10.65
C ASP A 400 -13.80 9.61 11.23
N PRO A 401 -12.57 9.22 11.64
CA PRO A 401 -12.29 7.91 12.23
C PRO A 401 -13.13 7.57 13.47
N ILE A 402 -13.58 8.55 14.25
CA ILE A 402 -14.40 8.35 15.44
C ILE A 402 -15.84 8.05 15.03
N LEU A 403 -16.39 8.84 14.12
CA LEU A 403 -17.74 8.64 13.60
C LEU A 403 -17.86 7.31 12.85
N GLU A 404 -16.86 6.94 12.06
CA GLU A 404 -16.80 5.65 11.34
C GLU A 404 -16.95 4.49 12.33
N ARG A 405 -16.19 4.53 13.43
CA ARG A 405 -16.24 3.52 14.48
C ARG A 405 -17.58 3.47 15.20
N LYS A 406 -18.20 4.64 15.44
CA LYS A 406 -19.55 4.73 16.02
C LYS A 406 -20.54 4.05 15.09
N LEU A 407 -20.61 4.45 13.82
CA LEU A 407 -21.52 3.87 12.82
C LEU A 407 -21.30 2.37 12.66
N ARG A 408 -20.06 1.90 12.58
CA ARG A 408 -19.74 0.46 12.52
C ARG A 408 -20.25 -0.31 13.73
N ALA A 409 -20.14 0.26 14.94
CA ALA A 409 -20.65 -0.35 16.16
C ALA A 409 -22.19 -0.40 16.19
N ARG A 410 -22.86 0.65 15.66
CA ARG A 410 -24.32 0.71 15.51
C ARG A 410 -24.81 -0.36 14.53
N ILE A 411 -24.21 -0.45 13.34
CA ILE A 411 -24.51 -1.47 12.31
C ILE A 411 -24.34 -2.88 12.88
N LYS A 412 -23.23 -3.15 13.58
CA LYS A 412 -22.97 -4.47 14.17
C LYS A 412 -24.01 -4.90 15.21
N ARG A 413 -24.64 -3.93 15.89
CA ARG A 413 -25.68 -4.15 16.89
C ARG A 413 -27.09 -3.99 16.31
N ASN A 414 -27.21 -3.86 14.99
CA ASN A 414 -28.48 -3.65 14.29
C ASN A 414 -29.28 -2.44 14.79
N VAL A 415 -28.59 -1.35 15.16
CA VAL A 415 -29.21 -0.10 15.61
C VAL A 415 -29.14 0.94 14.50
N SER A 416 -30.20 1.74 14.38
CA SER A 416 -30.34 2.81 13.38
C SER A 416 -29.13 3.74 13.38
N CYS A 417 -28.62 4.06 12.20
CA CYS A 417 -27.56 5.06 12.00
C CYS A 417 -28.13 6.46 11.66
N TYR A 418 -29.44 6.66 11.76
CA TYR A 418 -30.12 7.92 11.45
C TYR A 418 -29.84 8.44 10.03
N GLY A 419 -29.70 7.53 9.07
CA GLY A 419 -29.35 7.85 7.68
C GLY A 419 -27.90 8.31 7.47
N ARG A 420 -27.06 8.31 8.52
CA ARG A 420 -25.63 8.62 8.39
C ARG A 420 -24.88 7.41 7.86
N PHE A 421 -23.95 7.69 6.97
CA PHE A 421 -23.12 6.69 6.31
C PHE A 421 -21.65 7.15 6.33
N MET A 422 -20.74 6.19 6.31
CA MET A 422 -19.31 6.42 6.17
C MET A 422 -18.69 5.17 5.56
N PRO A 423 -17.76 5.31 4.59
CA PRO A 423 -17.06 4.17 4.02
C PRO A 423 -16.35 3.32 5.08
N ARG A 424 -16.39 2.01 4.90
CA ARG A 424 -15.58 1.07 5.68
C ARG A 424 -14.12 1.14 5.20
N MET A 425 -13.23 1.58 6.09
CA MET A 425 -11.80 1.53 5.82
C MET A 425 -11.26 0.09 5.99
N ALA A 426 -10.67 -0.45 4.92
CA ALA A 426 -10.02 -1.76 4.86
C ALA A 426 -8.53 -1.61 4.61
N ILE A 427 -7.71 -2.36 5.35
CA ILE A 427 -6.26 -2.39 5.14
C ILE A 427 -5.94 -3.69 4.42
N ILE A 428 -5.52 -3.58 3.16
CA ILE A 428 -5.12 -4.71 2.32
C ILE A 428 -3.75 -4.33 1.74
N PRO A 429 -2.65 -4.70 2.41
CA PRO A 429 -1.32 -4.36 1.93
C PRO A 429 -1.06 -4.98 0.55
N PRO A 430 -0.47 -4.25 -0.39
CA PRO A 430 -0.02 -4.84 -1.66
C PRO A 430 1.05 -5.89 -1.40
N GLY A 431 0.99 -7.01 -2.10
CA GLY A 431 2.09 -7.98 -2.15
C GLY A 431 3.15 -7.60 -3.19
N MET A 432 4.28 -8.32 -3.19
CA MET A 432 5.32 -8.24 -4.21
C MET A 432 5.47 -9.58 -4.93
N GLU A 433 5.51 -9.57 -6.26
CA GLU A 433 5.74 -10.77 -7.05
C GLU A 433 7.24 -11.09 -7.09
N PHE A 434 7.61 -12.31 -6.72
CA PHE A 434 9.01 -12.72 -6.56
C PHE A 434 9.66 -13.28 -7.82
N HIS A 435 8.91 -13.53 -8.91
CA HIS A 435 9.46 -14.14 -10.13
C HIS A 435 10.53 -13.30 -10.84
N HIS A 436 10.55 -11.98 -10.62
CA HIS A 436 11.55 -11.07 -11.17
C HIS A 436 12.67 -10.73 -10.17
N ILE A 437 12.60 -11.25 -8.95
CA ILE A 437 13.66 -11.12 -7.95
C ILE A 437 14.51 -12.37 -8.08
N VAL A 438 15.53 -12.31 -8.93
CA VAL A 438 16.56 -13.34 -8.96
C VAL A 438 17.27 -13.27 -7.60
N PRO A 439 17.26 -14.33 -6.79
CA PRO A 439 18.16 -14.42 -5.65
C PRO A 439 19.57 -14.28 -6.22
N GLN A 440 20.32 -13.25 -5.81
CA GLN A 440 21.75 -13.26 -6.04
C GLN A 440 22.33 -14.33 -5.13
N ASP A 441 22.37 -15.57 -5.61
CA ASP A 441 23.30 -16.56 -5.10
C ASP A 441 24.68 -15.97 -5.31
N GLY A 442 25.29 -15.50 -4.23
CA GLY A 442 26.63 -14.95 -4.28
C GLY A 442 27.58 -16.03 -4.79
N ASP A 443 28.24 -15.74 -5.91
CA ASP A 443 29.37 -16.52 -6.44
C ASP A 443 30.39 -16.73 -5.31
N MET A 444 30.37 -17.93 -4.72
CA MET A 444 31.50 -18.48 -3.99
C MET A 444 32.14 -19.54 -4.86
N ASP A 445 33.03 -19.07 -5.75
CA ASP A 445 34.10 -19.91 -6.28
C ASP A 445 34.93 -20.47 -5.12
N GLY A 446 34.94 -21.79 -4.99
CA GLY A 446 35.69 -22.50 -3.95
C GLY A 446 35.56 -24.01 -4.07
N GLU A 447 36.33 -24.56 -5.00
CA GLU A 447 36.90 -25.92 -5.10
C GLU A 447 36.20 -27.11 -4.42
N ALA A 448 35.95 -28.14 -5.23
CA ALA A 448 35.42 -29.43 -4.86
C ALA A 448 36.34 -30.25 -3.95
N GLU A 449 35.79 -30.91 -2.92
CA GLU A 449 36.14 -32.28 -2.52
C GLU A 449 35.15 -32.86 -1.47
N GLY A 450 34.57 -34.03 -1.77
CA GLY A 450 34.43 -35.14 -0.80
C GLY A 450 33.21 -35.25 0.14
N ASN A 451 32.28 -36.14 -0.24
CA ASN A 451 31.53 -37.13 0.57
C ASN A 451 30.37 -36.77 1.55
N GLU A 452 29.20 -37.30 1.18
CA GLU A 452 28.17 -38.07 1.94
C GLU A 452 27.38 -37.45 3.12
N ASP A 453 26.04 -37.49 2.92
CA ASP A 453 24.91 -37.65 3.86
C ASP A 453 24.80 -36.78 5.12
N HIS A 454 23.84 -35.83 5.13
CA HIS A 454 22.77 -35.67 6.15
C HIS A 454 21.88 -34.41 5.91
N PRO A 455 20.69 -34.32 6.53
CA PRO A 455 19.44 -33.87 5.89
C PRO A 455 19.21 -32.36 5.90
N THR A 456 18.41 -31.92 4.92
CA THR A 456 17.58 -30.70 4.87
C THR A 456 17.73 -29.75 6.06
N SER A 457 18.55 -28.71 5.89
CA SER A 457 18.53 -27.54 6.76
C SER A 457 17.17 -26.83 6.64
N PRO A 458 16.46 -26.54 7.74
CA PRO A 458 15.23 -25.76 7.69
C PRO A 458 15.54 -24.32 7.29
N ASP A 459 14.67 -23.75 6.46
CA ASP A 459 14.77 -22.34 6.03
C ASP A 459 14.92 -21.41 7.25
N PRO A 460 15.72 -20.33 7.13
CA PRO A 460 15.89 -19.38 8.22
C PRO A 460 14.54 -18.78 8.67
N PRO A 461 14.35 -18.48 9.96
CA PRO A 461 13.09 -18.01 10.52
C PRO A 461 12.62 -16.64 10.01
N ILE A 462 13.37 -15.99 9.11
CA ILE A 462 12.97 -14.72 8.47
C ILE A 462 11.98 -14.95 7.30
N TRP A 463 11.92 -16.16 6.76
CA TRP A 463 11.07 -16.53 5.62
C TRP A 463 9.62 -16.82 6.01
N SER A 464 9.32 -16.94 7.31
CA SER A 464 7.96 -17.12 7.83
C SER A 464 7.24 -15.79 8.16
N GLU A 465 7.92 -14.65 8.07
CA GLU A 465 7.38 -13.33 8.42
C GLU A 465 7.13 -12.41 7.22
N VAL A 466 7.39 -12.86 5.99
CA VAL A 466 7.08 -12.12 4.77
C VAL A 466 5.67 -12.53 4.29
N PRO A 467 4.69 -11.61 4.20
CA PRO A 467 3.36 -11.95 3.70
C PRO A 467 3.46 -12.32 2.22
N ILE A 468 3.36 -13.62 1.96
CA ILE A 468 3.14 -14.20 0.64
C ILE A 468 1.77 -13.72 0.13
N PHE A 469 1.63 -13.56 -1.19
CA PHE A 469 0.45 -13.06 -1.92
C PHE A 469 -0.87 -13.85 -1.70
N SER A 470 -0.94 -14.75 -0.72
CA SER A 470 -2.09 -15.59 -0.39
C SER A 470 -2.95 -15.03 0.76
N HIS A 471 -2.86 -13.75 1.09
CA HIS A 471 -3.58 -13.17 2.22
C HIS A 471 -4.69 -12.21 1.79
N PHE A 472 -5.68 -12.75 1.06
CA PHE A 472 -7.00 -12.13 0.94
C PHE A 472 -7.89 -12.63 2.08
N LEU A 473 -8.03 -11.84 3.14
CA LEU A 473 -9.16 -11.97 4.07
C LEU A 473 -10.41 -11.32 3.42
N PRO A 474 -11.59 -11.91 3.61
CA PRO A 474 -12.79 -11.58 2.83
C PRO A 474 -13.30 -10.15 3.10
N LEU A 475 -13.77 -9.48 2.03
CA LEU A 475 -14.54 -8.22 2.06
C LEU A 475 -15.83 -8.39 2.86
#